data_AF-A0A1D2UHJ1-F1
#
_entry.id   AF-A0A1D2UHJ1-F1
#
_cell.length_a   1.000
_cell.length_b   1.000
_cell.length_c   1.000
_cell.angle_alpha   90.00
_cell.angle_beta   90.00
_cell.angle_gamma   90.00
#
_symmetry.space_group_name_H-M   'P 1'
#
loop_
_entity.id
_entity.type
_entity.pdbx_description
1 polymer ?
#
loop_
_entity_poly.entity_id
_entity_poly.type
_entity_poly.pdbx_seq_one_letter_code
_entity_poly.pdbx_strand_id
1 'polypeptide(L)'
;MILSISQAWLVLLLAGVLEIVWALGLKYSDGFSRLTPSLVVVVAAAASFWLLALAMRVLPAGTAYAVGIGAAGTALLGIALLGEPATALRLVCIGLIVAGVLGLKFVGGH
;
A
#
# COMPACT_ATOMS: atom_id res chain seq x y z
N MET A 1 6.35 -18.37 15.82
CA MET A 1 5.22 -18.65 14.90
C MET A 1 5.72 -18.34 13.49
N ILE A 2 5.99 -19.36 12.69
CA ILE A 2 6.48 -19.19 11.31
C ILE A 2 5.24 -18.87 10.46
N LEU A 3 5.20 -17.70 9.82
CA LEU A 3 4.13 -17.34 8.88
C LEU A 3 4.19 -18.27 7.66
N SER A 4 3.05 -18.82 7.24
CA SER A 4 2.95 -19.50 5.95
C SER A 4 2.92 -18.48 4.80
N ILE A 5 3.27 -18.90 3.58
CA ILE A 5 3.24 -18.05 2.38
C ILE A 5 1.88 -17.36 2.23
N SER A 6 0.78 -18.11 2.36
CA SER A 6 -0.58 -17.56 2.28
C SER A 6 -0.86 -16.51 3.35
N GLN A 7 -0.38 -16.72 4.58
CA GLN A 7 -0.56 -15.74 5.66
C GLN A 7 0.27 -14.48 5.40
N ALA A 8 1.48 -14.61 4.85
CA ALA A 8 2.34 -13.47 4.54
C ALA A 8 1.74 -12.58 3.43
N TRP A 9 1.04 -13.16 2.44
CA TRP A 9 0.25 -12.40 1.47
C TRP A 9 -0.92 -11.63 2.10
N LEU A 10 -1.59 -12.23 3.09
CA LEU A 10 -2.71 -11.59 3.79
C LEU A 10 -2.22 -10.44 4.68
N VAL A 11 -1.06 -10.62 5.32
CA VAL A 11 -0.34 -9.57 6.06
C VAL A 11 0.10 -8.44 5.13
N LEU A 12 0.59 -8.75 3.92
CA LEU A 12 0.92 -7.77 2.90
C LEU A 12 -0.28 -6.94 2.44
N LEU A 13 -1.44 -7.59 2.26
CA LEU A 13 -2.67 -6.90 1.90
C LEU A 13 -3.11 -5.94 3.01
N LEU A 14 -3.04 -6.37 4.27
CA LEU A 14 -3.27 -5.51 5.44
C LEU A 14 -2.28 -4.33 5.51
N ALA A 15 -0.99 -4.59 5.24
CA ALA A 15 0.04 -3.55 5.18
C ALA A 15 -0.29 -2.49 4.11
N GLY A 16 -0.73 -2.92 2.92
CA GLY A 16 -1.15 -2.03 1.84
C GLY A 16 -2.40 -1.21 2.17
N VAL A 17 -3.38 -1.78 2.90
CA VAL A 17 -4.55 -1.02 3.37
C VAL A 17 -4.14 0.06 4.37
N LEU A 18 -3.25 -0.26 5.33
CA LEU A 18 -2.71 0.75 6.23
C LEU A 18 -1.90 1.81 5.48
N GLU A 19 -1.24 1.43 4.37
CA GLU A 19 -0.52 2.36 3.53
C GLU A 19 -1.42 3.44 2.95
N ILE A 20 -2.54 3.02 2.39
CA ILE A 20 -3.58 3.93 1.88
C ILE A 20 -4.06 4.89 2.98
N VAL A 21 -4.27 4.40 4.20
CA VAL A 21 -4.76 5.20 5.33
C VAL A 21 -3.77 6.31 5.67
N TRP A 22 -2.48 6.01 5.83
CA TRP A 22 -1.50 7.06 6.15
C TRP A 22 -1.19 7.95 4.94
N ALA A 23 -1.22 7.43 3.72
CA ALA A 23 -1.00 8.23 2.51
C ALA A 23 -2.09 9.28 2.30
N LEU A 24 -3.37 8.90 2.49
CA LEU A 24 -4.48 9.85 2.48
C LEU A 24 -4.42 10.78 3.70
N GLY A 25 -4.08 10.22 4.87
CA GLY A 25 -3.93 10.97 6.12
C GLY A 25 -2.91 12.10 6.03
N LEU A 26 -1.84 11.94 5.24
CA LEU A 26 -0.87 13.02 4.99
C LEU A 26 -1.51 14.26 4.38
N LYS A 27 -2.44 14.07 3.43
CA LYS A 27 -3.18 15.17 2.82
C LYS A 27 -4.04 15.92 3.86
N TYR A 28 -4.67 15.18 4.78
CA TYR A 28 -5.48 15.73 5.86
C TYR A 28 -4.66 16.29 7.02
N SER A 29 -3.38 15.92 7.15
CA SER A 29 -2.49 16.40 8.22
C SER A 29 -2.08 17.86 8.07
N ASP A 30 -2.22 18.42 6.86
CA ASP A 30 -1.83 19.78 6.51
C ASP A 30 -0.36 20.07 6.89
N GLY A 31 0.54 19.21 6.40
CA GLY A 31 1.97 19.26 6.73
C GLY A 31 2.27 18.95 8.19
N PHE A 32 1.51 18.05 8.81
CA PHE A 32 1.55 17.70 10.24
C PHE A 32 1.11 18.81 11.22
N SER A 33 0.45 19.86 10.74
CA SER A 33 -0.09 20.93 11.59
C SER A 33 -1.30 20.48 12.41
N ARG A 34 -2.05 19.47 11.93
CA ARG A 34 -3.23 18.93 12.62
C ARG A 34 -2.88 17.68 13.43
N LEU A 35 -3.03 17.74 14.75
CA LEU A 35 -2.57 16.69 15.68
C LEU A 35 -3.22 15.31 15.43
N THR A 36 -4.54 15.28 15.27
CA THR A 36 -5.30 14.02 15.12
C THR A 36 -4.94 13.24 13.83
N PRO A 37 -5.01 13.83 12.62
CA PRO A 37 -4.58 13.14 11.41
C PRO A 37 -3.08 12.83 11.41
N SER A 38 -2.23 13.65 12.03
CA SER A 38 -0.79 13.37 12.18
C SER A 38 -0.53 12.11 13.00
N LEU A 39 -1.23 11.94 14.12
CA LEU A 39 -1.17 10.73 14.94
C LEU A 39 -1.60 9.50 14.14
N VAL A 40 -2.70 9.61 13.38
CA VAL A 40 -3.18 8.52 12.51
C VAL A 40 -2.12 8.14 11.47
N VAL A 41 -1.50 9.12 10.81
CA VAL A 41 -0.43 8.89 9.84
C VAL A 41 0.74 8.13 10.47
N VAL A 42 1.24 8.60 11.61
CA VAL A 42 2.41 7.99 12.27
C VAL A 42 2.11 6.55 12.72
N VAL A 43 0.96 6.33 13.35
CA VAL A 43 0.57 4.99 13.83
C VAL A 43 0.32 4.03 12.67
N ALA A 44 -0.41 4.47 11.64
CA ALA A 44 -0.70 3.63 10.47
C ALA A 44 0.55 3.36 9.64
N ALA A 45 1.46 4.33 9.50
CA ALA A 45 2.76 4.12 8.85
C ALA A 45 3.61 3.10 9.61
N ALA A 46 3.78 3.28 10.92
CA ALA A 46 4.54 2.33 11.76
C ALA A 46 3.96 0.92 11.69
N ALA A 47 2.64 0.78 11.78
CA ALA A 47 1.96 -0.51 11.67
C ALA A 47 2.10 -1.12 10.26
N SER A 48 1.99 -0.33 9.20
CA SER A 48 2.18 -0.77 7.81
C SER A 48 3.61 -1.29 7.59
N PHE A 49 4.63 -0.55 8.01
CA PHE A 49 6.03 -0.99 7.92
C PHE A 49 6.30 -2.25 8.73
N TRP A 50 5.71 -2.37 9.91
CA TRP A 50 5.86 -3.58 10.75
C TRP A 50 5.28 -4.83 10.07
N LEU A 51 4.08 -4.72 9.49
CA LEU A 51 3.45 -5.82 8.76
C LEU A 51 4.25 -6.18 7.50
N LEU A 52 4.74 -5.17 6.76
CA LEU A 52 5.62 -5.39 5.60
C LEU A 52 6.90 -6.14 6.01
N ALA A 53 7.54 -5.73 7.10
CA ALA A 53 8.72 -6.41 7.64
C ALA A 53 8.42 -7.88 8.01
N LEU A 54 7.22 -8.15 8.54
CA LEU A 54 6.77 -9.52 8.82
C LEU A 54 6.59 -10.34 7.54
N ALA A 55 5.99 -9.77 6.50
CA ALA A 55 5.79 -10.46 5.24
C ALA A 55 7.11 -10.73 4.50
N MET A 56 8.08 -9.81 4.59
CA MET A 56 9.42 -9.95 4.01
C MET A 56 10.27 -11.07 4.65
N ARG A 57 9.86 -11.60 5.82
CA ARG A 57 10.50 -12.80 6.38
C ARG A 57 10.22 -14.06 5.59
N VAL A 58 9.17 -14.04 4.75
CA VAL A 58 8.69 -15.19 3.99
C VAL A 58 8.75 -14.92 2.49
N LEU A 59 8.41 -13.70 2.06
CA LEU A 59 8.45 -13.31 0.65
C LEU A 59 9.76 -12.60 0.29
N PRO A 60 10.23 -12.75 -0.96
CA PRO A 60 11.30 -11.92 -1.50
C PRO A 60 10.98 -10.43 -1.38
N ALA A 61 11.97 -9.63 -1.01
CA ALA A 61 11.81 -8.19 -0.82
C ALA A 61 11.24 -7.48 -2.06
N GLY A 62 11.64 -7.88 -3.27
CA GLY A 62 11.10 -7.32 -4.51
C GLY A 62 9.59 -7.54 -4.70
N THR A 63 9.10 -8.73 -4.35
CA THR A 63 7.67 -9.06 -4.41
C THR A 63 6.90 -8.33 -3.31
N ALA A 64 7.44 -8.33 -2.09
CA ALA A 64 6.82 -7.66 -0.95
C ALA A 64 6.73 -6.14 -1.18
N TYR A 65 7.78 -5.50 -1.69
CA TYR A 65 7.74 -4.07 -2.01
C TYR A 65 6.80 -3.76 -3.18
N ALA A 66 6.80 -4.57 -4.24
CA ALA A 66 5.92 -4.32 -5.37
C ALA A 66 4.43 -4.38 -4.97
N VAL A 67 4.07 -5.31 -4.09
CA VAL A 67 2.68 -5.52 -3.63
C VAL A 67 2.32 -4.58 -2.47
N GLY A 68 3.28 -4.26 -1.61
CA GLY A 68 3.09 -3.48 -0.39
C GLY A 68 2.83 -1.99 -0.65
N ILE A 69 3.30 -1.47 -1.78
CA ILE A 69 3.00 -0.10 -2.19
C ILE A 69 1.55 -0.07 -2.69
N GLY A 70 0.61 0.26 -1.81
CA GLY A 70 -0.78 0.59 -2.09
C GLY A 70 -0.95 1.81 -2.99
N ALA A 71 0.00 2.13 -3.88
CA ALA A 71 -0.04 3.23 -4.83
C ALA A 71 -1.27 3.17 -5.72
N ALA A 72 -1.65 1.98 -6.20
CA ALA A 72 -2.87 1.84 -6.98
C ALA A 72 -4.12 2.17 -6.16
N GLY A 73 -4.21 1.64 -4.92
CA GLY A 73 -5.32 1.93 -4.02
C GLY A 73 -5.37 3.39 -3.58
N THR A 74 -4.22 3.99 -3.29
CA THR A 74 -4.05 5.40 -2.91
C THR A 74 -4.42 6.30 -4.08
N ALA A 75 -4.01 5.97 -5.31
CA ALA A 75 -4.37 6.74 -6.49
C ALA A 75 -5.86 6.65 -6.81
N LEU A 76 -6.46 5.46 -6.69
CA LEU A 76 -7.91 5.27 -6.87
C LEU A 76 -8.72 6.02 -5.80
N LEU A 77 -8.31 5.95 -4.54
CA LEU A 77 -8.98 6.65 -3.46
C LEU A 77 -8.68 8.16 -3.47
N GLY A 78 -7.53 8.59 -4.00
CA GLY A 78 -7.27 10.01 -4.26
C GLY A 78 -8.20 10.58 -5.32
N ILE A 79 -8.49 9.81 -6.37
CA ILE A 79 -9.53 10.19 -7.35
C ILE A 79 -10.91 10.26 -6.67
N ALA A 80 -11.27 9.23 -5.89
CA ALA A 80 -12.62 9.12 -5.32
C ALA A 80 -12.90 10.07 -4.15
N LEU A 81 -11.95 10.27 -3.24
CA LEU A 81 -12.12 11.01 -1.98
C LEU A 81 -11.55 12.43 -2.02
N LEU A 82 -10.47 12.64 -2.78
CA LEU A 82 -9.78 13.94 -2.87
C LEU A 82 -10.11 14.70 -4.16
N GLY A 83 -10.94 14.12 -5.04
CA GLY A 83 -11.35 14.74 -6.31
C GLY A 83 -10.19 14.93 -7.29
N GLU A 84 -9.14 14.12 -7.19
CA GLU A 84 -7.99 14.24 -8.07
C GLU A 84 -8.36 13.87 -9.52
N PRO A 85 -7.74 14.51 -10.53
CA PRO A 85 -8.12 14.30 -11.92
C PRO A 85 -7.90 12.85 -12.37
N ALA A 86 -8.98 12.23 -12.87
CA ALA A 86 -9.01 10.88 -13.41
C ALA A 86 -8.81 10.88 -14.93
N THR A 87 -7.69 11.44 -15.40
CA THR A 87 -7.40 11.46 -16.84
C THR A 87 -7.19 10.04 -17.36
N ALA A 88 -7.57 9.79 -18.63
CA ALA A 88 -7.46 8.48 -19.25
C ALA A 88 -6.02 7.90 -19.16
N LEU A 89 -5.01 8.75 -19.37
CA LEU A 89 -3.60 8.34 -19.28
C LEU A 89 -3.21 7.93 -17.84
N ARG A 90 -3.69 8.65 -16.82
CA ARG A 90 -3.42 8.30 -15.41
C ARG A 90 -4.04 6.95 -15.05
N LEU A 91 -5.26 6.69 -15.51
CA LEU A 91 -5.94 5.40 -15.29
C LEU A 91 -5.20 4.24 -15.98
N VAL A 92 -4.68 4.44 -17.20
CA VAL A 92 -3.84 3.46 -17.90
C VAL A 92 -2.58 3.17 -17.09
N CYS A 93 -1.87 4.20 -16.61
CA CYS A 93 -0.69 4.02 -15.77
C CYS A 93 -0.99 3.24 -14.48
N ILE A 94 -2.09 3.57 -13.78
CA ILE A 94 -2.53 2.82 -12.59
C ILE A 94 -2.82 1.36 -12.96
N GLY A 95 -3.48 1.11 -14.09
CA GLY A 95 -3.73 -0.24 -14.60
C GLY A 95 -2.45 -1.04 -14.87
N LEU A 96 -1.43 -0.42 -15.46
CA LEU A 96 -0.13 -1.04 -15.69
C LEU A 96 0.60 -1.39 -14.37
N ILE A 97 0.52 -0.51 -13.35
CA ILE A 97 1.06 -0.80 -12.02
C ILE A 97 0.36 -2.03 -11.43
N VAL A 98 -0.99 -2.07 -11.44
CA VAL A 98 -1.76 -3.21 -10.93
C VAL A 98 -1.41 -4.49 -11.69
N ALA A 99 -1.30 -4.43 -13.02
CA ALA A 99 -0.93 -5.58 -13.85
C ALA A 99 0.49 -6.09 -13.51
N GLY A 100 1.45 -5.20 -13.31
CA GLY A 100 2.81 -5.56 -12.89
C GLY A 100 2.86 -6.25 -11.52
N VAL A 101 2.09 -5.74 -10.56
CA VAL A 101 1.98 -6.33 -9.21
C VAL A 101 1.35 -7.73 -9.27
N LEU A 102 0.27 -7.88 -10.03
CA LEU A 102 -0.37 -9.19 -10.24
C LEU A 102 0.59 -10.15 -10.95
N GLY A 103 1.32 -9.69 -11.98
CA GLY A 103 2.34 -10.48 -12.67
C GLY A 103 3.42 -11.00 -11.73
N LEU A 104 3.94 -10.15 -10.84
CA LEU A 104 4.93 -10.56 -9.84
C LEU A 104 4.39 -11.59 -8.84
N LYS A 105 3.10 -11.53 -8.48
CA LYS A 105 2.46 -12.57 -7.67
C LYS A 105 2.45 -13.93 -8.38
N PHE A 106 2.19 -13.95 -9.69
CA PHE A 106 2.15 -15.20 -10.47
C PHE A 106 3.54 -15.76 -10.78
N VAL A 107 4.54 -14.90 -11.00
CA VAL A 107 5.91 -15.33 -11.33
C VAL A 107 6.73 -15.67 -10.07
N GLY A 108 6.57 -14.89 -9.00
CA GLY A 108 7.29 -15.06 -7.74
C GLY A 108 6.74 -16.15 -6.82
N GLY A 109 5.78 -16.96 -7.27
CA GLY A 109 5.15 -18.06 -6.53
C GLY A 109 5.86 -19.42 -6.63
N HIS A 110 7.19 -19.44 -6.86
CA HIS A 110 8.01 -20.66 -6.80
C HIS A 110 8.74 -20.75 -5.45
#